data_AF-C5LCY7-F1
#
_entry.id   AF-C5LCY7-F1
#
_cell.length_a   1.000
_cell.length_b   1.000
_cell.length_c   1.000
_cell.angle_alpha   90.00
_cell.angle_beta   90.00
_cell.angle_gamma   90.00
#
_symmetry.space_group_name_H-M   'P 1'
#
loop_
_entity.id
_entity.type
_entity.pdbx_description
1 polymer ?
#
loop_
_entity_poly.entity_id
_entity_poly.type
_entity_poly.pdbx_seq_one_letter_code
_entity_poly.pdbx_strand_id
1 'polypeptide(L)'
;MASNGNEQSKLSPTESFKVKILLEEALNKLYFLISMGSNTTSIHKEELTRFMGDEISRSIKDQKELQLRYEALVMLRDELLTKLDDRDRLHETQAILDDITIGLAESNKSLCRNLEANPDIPANLIKMEKERELAHSWINDLYIELKDSFTFLDLRHKVDTEKKALNYLTEVRAREQAVSIDVLRLEDELKREYEEEEVEGKEMNAEIRKLKEELSRSRNVANIEL
;
A
#
# COMPACT_ATOMS: atom_id res chain seq x y z
N MET A 1 -31.37 36.40 7.40
CA MET A 1 -30.75 37.02 6.20
C MET A 1 -30.19 35.91 5.30
N ALA A 2 -31.05 35.16 4.60
CA ALA A 2 -30.68 33.95 3.87
C ALA A 2 -31.12 34.00 2.38
N SER A 3 -30.92 35.15 1.71
CA SER A 3 -31.42 35.36 0.33
C SER A 3 -30.33 35.41 -0.75
N ASN A 4 -29.03 35.41 -0.40
CA ASN A 4 -27.96 35.61 -1.41
C ASN A 4 -27.45 34.33 -2.09
N GLY A 5 -27.86 33.14 -1.65
CA GLY A 5 -27.39 31.88 -2.25
C GLY A 5 -28.10 31.53 -3.56
N ASN A 6 -29.38 31.90 -3.70
CA ASN A 6 -30.24 31.52 -4.83
C ASN A 6 -29.99 32.36 -6.09
N GLU A 7 -29.58 33.62 -5.95
CA GLU A 7 -29.26 34.48 -7.10
C GLU A 7 -27.95 34.05 -7.79
N GLN A 8 -27.00 33.48 -7.06
CA GLN A 8 -25.75 32.95 -7.63
C GLN A 8 -25.93 31.66 -8.43
N SER A 9 -27.05 30.95 -8.25
CA SER A 9 -27.32 29.67 -8.90
C SER A 9 -28.22 29.79 -10.13
N LYS A 10 -28.48 31.01 -10.61
CA LYS A 10 -29.37 31.31 -11.75
C LYS A 10 -28.59 31.99 -12.86
N LEU A 11 -28.79 31.51 -14.08
CA LEU A 11 -28.16 32.05 -15.28
C LEU A 11 -29.16 32.89 -16.08
N SER A 12 -28.65 33.83 -16.88
CA SER A 12 -29.49 34.48 -17.90
C SER A 12 -29.93 33.45 -18.96
N PRO A 13 -31.02 33.71 -19.69
CA PRO A 13 -31.47 32.82 -20.77
C PRO A 13 -30.40 32.59 -21.84
N THR A 14 -29.62 33.63 -22.16
CA THR A 14 -28.53 33.54 -23.15
C THR A 14 -27.36 32.71 -22.65
N GLU A 15 -26.98 32.84 -21.37
CA GLU A 15 -25.92 32.02 -20.77
C GLU A 15 -26.36 30.56 -20.68
N SER A 16 -27.57 30.31 -20.21
CA SER A 16 -28.16 28.96 -20.17
C SER A 16 -28.16 28.31 -21.54
N PHE A 17 -28.54 29.04 -22.59
CA PHE A 17 -28.52 28.53 -23.97
C PHE A 17 -27.11 28.14 -24.43
N LYS A 18 -26.11 29.00 -24.19
CA LYS A 18 -24.70 28.70 -24.53
C LYS A 18 -24.18 27.47 -23.81
N VAL A 19 -24.44 27.37 -22.50
CA VAL A 19 -24.02 26.22 -21.69
C VAL A 19 -24.69 24.94 -22.19
N LYS A 20 -26.00 24.99 -22.48
CA LYS A 20 -26.74 23.82 -22.99
C LYS A 20 -26.15 23.22 -24.27
N ILE A 21 -25.73 24.06 -25.22
CA ILE A 21 -25.08 23.57 -26.46
C ILE A 21 -23.82 22.76 -26.12
N LEU A 22 -23.00 23.25 -25.18
CA LEU A 22 -21.79 22.55 -24.74
C LEU A 22 -22.12 21.26 -23.99
N LEU A 23 -23.15 21.27 -23.14
CA LEU A 23 -23.58 20.07 -22.41
C LEU A 23 -24.12 19.00 -23.35
N GLU A 24 -24.86 19.38 -24.39
CA GLU A 24 -25.38 18.45 -25.40
C GLU A 24 -24.23 17.77 -26.16
N GLU A 25 -23.21 18.52 -26.56
CA GLU A 25 -21.99 17.93 -27.16
C GLU A 25 -21.27 17.00 -26.17
N ALA A 26 -21.14 17.40 -24.91
CA ALA A 26 -20.52 16.58 -23.87
C ALA A 26 -21.29 15.28 -23.61
N LEU A 27 -22.62 15.33 -23.54
CA LEU A 27 -23.48 14.16 -23.38
C LEU A 27 -23.32 13.19 -24.54
N ASN A 28 -23.31 13.67 -25.77
CA ASN A 28 -23.11 12.82 -26.94
C ASN A 28 -21.75 12.10 -26.92
N LYS A 29 -20.67 12.81 -26.55
CA LYS A 29 -19.33 12.23 -26.40
C LYS A 29 -19.26 11.22 -25.25
N LEU A 30 -19.87 11.53 -24.10
CA LEU A 30 -19.89 10.62 -22.95
C LEU A 30 -20.71 9.38 -23.24
N TYR A 31 -21.88 9.53 -23.85
CA TYR A 31 -22.72 8.41 -24.28
C TYR A 31 -21.97 7.49 -25.25
N PHE A 32 -21.26 8.07 -26.22
CA PHE A 32 -20.40 7.31 -27.13
C PHE A 32 -19.34 6.51 -26.36
N LEU A 33 -18.65 7.12 -25.40
CA LEU A 33 -17.65 6.44 -24.58
C LEU A 33 -18.24 5.32 -23.71
N ILE A 34 -19.42 5.52 -23.12
CA ILE A 34 -20.16 4.49 -22.36
C ILE A 34 -20.52 3.32 -23.30
N SER A 35 -21.03 3.63 -24.49
CA SER A 35 -21.45 2.63 -25.48
C SER A 35 -20.28 1.79 -26.02
N MET A 36 -19.08 2.37 -26.13
CA MET A 36 -17.86 1.63 -26.48
C MET A 36 -17.28 0.86 -25.30
N GLY A 37 -17.29 1.48 -24.11
CA GLY A 37 -16.68 0.94 -22.90
C GLY A 37 -17.21 -0.43 -22.51
N SER A 38 -18.49 -0.71 -22.72
CA SER A 38 -19.12 -1.98 -22.29
C SER A 38 -18.53 -3.22 -22.97
N ASN A 39 -18.06 -3.10 -24.22
CA ASN A 39 -17.47 -4.22 -24.98
C ASN A 39 -15.94 -4.27 -24.87
N THR A 40 -15.30 -3.12 -24.74
CA THR A 40 -13.84 -2.99 -24.72
C THR A 40 -13.24 -3.28 -23.33
N THR A 41 -13.99 -3.01 -22.26
CA THR A 41 -13.50 -3.15 -20.88
C THR A 41 -13.37 -4.61 -20.43
N SER A 42 -14.22 -5.52 -20.90
CA SER A 42 -14.13 -6.96 -20.55
C SER A 42 -12.93 -7.63 -21.22
N ILE A 43 -12.68 -7.31 -22.50
CA ILE A 43 -11.58 -7.87 -23.29
C ILE A 43 -10.23 -7.41 -22.72
N HIS A 44 -10.06 -6.11 -22.48
CA HIS A 44 -8.81 -5.61 -21.90
C HIS A 44 -8.61 -6.01 -20.44
N LYS A 45 -9.69 -6.29 -19.69
CA LYS A 45 -9.59 -6.84 -18.32
C LYS A 45 -8.93 -8.21 -18.32
N GLU A 46 -9.36 -9.11 -19.20
CA GLU A 46 -8.79 -10.47 -19.29
C GLU A 46 -7.36 -10.45 -19.83
N GLU A 47 -7.10 -9.65 -20.86
CA GLU A 47 -5.78 -9.51 -21.47
C GLU A 47 -4.74 -8.94 -20.48
N LEU A 48 -5.09 -7.88 -19.74
CA LEU A 48 -4.18 -7.24 -18.80
C LEU A 48 -3.92 -8.09 -17.55
N THR A 49 -4.96 -8.77 -17.04
CA THR A 49 -4.82 -9.73 -15.92
C THR A 49 -3.91 -10.88 -16.32
N ARG A 50 -4.08 -11.39 -17.55
CA ARG A 50 -3.22 -12.46 -18.09
C ARG A 50 -1.78 -11.99 -18.28
N PHE A 51 -1.58 -10.80 -18.85
CA PHE A 51 -0.25 -10.21 -19.03
C PHE A 51 0.49 -10.09 -17.70
N MET A 52 -0.16 -9.57 -16.67
CA MET A 52 0.43 -9.48 -15.33
C MET A 52 0.72 -10.87 -14.74
N GLY A 53 -0.17 -11.84 -14.92
CA GLY A 53 0.05 -13.22 -14.51
C GLY A 53 1.25 -13.87 -15.19
N ASP A 54 1.44 -13.61 -16.49
CA ASP A 54 2.59 -14.08 -17.27
C ASP A 54 3.89 -13.41 -16.81
N GLU A 55 3.86 -12.12 -16.50
CA GLU A 55 5.01 -11.36 -15.97
C GLU A 55 5.43 -11.85 -14.57
N ILE A 56 4.47 -12.08 -13.67
CA ILE A 56 4.71 -12.66 -12.35
C ILE A 56 5.29 -14.07 -12.49
N SER A 57 4.71 -14.89 -13.36
CA SER A 57 5.19 -16.26 -13.62
C SER A 57 6.62 -16.27 -14.16
N ARG A 58 6.96 -15.33 -15.04
CA ARG A 58 8.33 -15.13 -15.53
C ARG A 58 9.28 -14.73 -14.40
N SER A 59 8.92 -13.74 -13.60
CA SER A 59 9.74 -13.27 -12.47
C SER A 59 10.01 -14.39 -11.45
N ILE A 60 9.00 -15.22 -11.13
CA ILE A 60 9.16 -16.39 -10.25
C ILE A 60 10.13 -17.41 -10.86
N LYS A 61 10.04 -17.65 -12.17
CA LYS A 61 10.94 -18.58 -12.87
C LYS A 61 12.38 -18.09 -12.81
N ASP A 62 12.60 -16.81 -13.10
CA ASP A 62 13.93 -16.20 -13.09
C ASP A 62 14.53 -16.22 -11.67
N GLN A 63 13.72 -15.94 -10.63
CA GLN A 63 14.14 -16.03 -9.24
C GLN A 63 14.54 -17.46 -8.86
N LYS A 64 13.79 -18.48 -9.30
CA LYS A 64 14.11 -19.88 -9.05
C LYS A 64 15.40 -20.31 -9.74
N GLU A 65 15.66 -19.82 -10.94
CA GLU A 65 16.92 -20.08 -11.66
C GLU A 65 18.12 -19.45 -10.94
N LEU A 66 18.00 -18.21 -10.47
CA LEU A 66 19.00 -17.54 -9.64
C LEU A 66 19.27 -18.31 -8.34
N GLN A 67 18.24 -18.83 -7.68
CA GLN A 67 18.36 -19.65 -6.46
C GLN A 67 19.14 -20.95 -6.72
N LEU A 68 18.79 -21.68 -7.79
CA LEU A 68 19.50 -22.91 -8.16
C LEU A 68 20.98 -22.65 -8.46
N ARG A 69 21.27 -21.55 -9.16
CA ARG A 69 22.66 -21.16 -9.46
C ARG A 69 23.42 -20.76 -8.20
N TYR A 70 22.77 -20.06 -7.27
CA TYR A 70 23.35 -19.73 -5.96
C TYR A 70 23.69 -20.98 -5.16
N GLU A 71 22.77 -21.94 -5.06
CA GLU A 71 22.99 -23.21 -4.35
C GLU A 71 24.18 -23.99 -4.95
N ALA A 72 24.25 -24.10 -6.28
CA ALA A 72 25.36 -24.77 -6.94
C ALA A 72 26.72 -24.10 -6.66
N LEU A 73 26.77 -22.77 -6.63
CA LEU A 73 28.01 -22.02 -6.35
C LEU A 73 28.40 -22.08 -4.88
N VAL A 74 27.43 -22.13 -3.96
CA VAL A 74 27.67 -22.39 -2.54
C VAL A 74 28.34 -23.75 -2.34
N MET A 75 27.81 -24.80 -3.00
CA MET A 75 28.40 -26.14 -2.95
C MET A 75 29.81 -26.17 -3.56
N LEU A 76 30.02 -25.50 -4.69
CA LEU A 76 31.33 -25.40 -5.33
C LEU A 76 32.34 -24.65 -4.44
N ARG A 77 31.92 -23.54 -3.82
CA ARG A 77 32.72 -22.74 -2.89
C ARG A 77 33.12 -23.56 -1.66
N ASP A 78 32.20 -24.35 -1.10
CA ASP A 78 32.49 -25.26 0.02
C ASP A 78 33.48 -26.37 -0.39
N GLU A 79 33.37 -26.93 -1.60
CA GLU A 79 34.33 -27.90 -2.13
C GLU A 79 35.73 -27.28 -2.32
N LEU A 80 35.80 -26.09 -2.92
CA LEU A 80 37.07 -25.39 -3.16
C LEU A 80 37.76 -24.98 -1.85
N LEU A 81 37.02 -24.63 -0.80
CA LEU A 81 37.58 -24.36 0.53
C LEU A 81 38.30 -25.56 1.14
N THR A 82 37.86 -26.79 0.82
CA THR A 82 38.55 -28.01 1.28
C THR A 82 39.84 -28.32 0.51
N LYS A 83 40.00 -27.78 -0.70
CA LYS A 83 41.15 -27.98 -1.59
C LYS A 83 42.03 -26.73 -1.57
N LEU A 84 43.01 -26.69 -0.67
CA LEU A 84 43.90 -25.55 -0.38
C LEU A 84 44.69 -24.95 -1.57
N ASP A 85 44.72 -25.60 -2.74
CA ASP A 85 45.53 -25.20 -3.90
C ASP A 85 44.79 -24.35 -4.96
N ASP A 86 43.48 -24.15 -4.87
CA ASP A 86 42.68 -23.52 -5.94
C ASP A 86 42.17 -22.10 -5.57
N ARG A 87 43.06 -21.26 -5.01
CA ARG A 87 42.74 -19.91 -4.50
C ARG A 87 42.14 -18.95 -5.52
N ASP A 88 42.61 -19.00 -6.77
CA ASP A 88 42.12 -18.10 -7.83
C ASP A 88 40.67 -18.42 -8.21
N ARG A 89 40.34 -19.72 -8.33
CA ARG A 89 38.97 -20.19 -8.58
C ARG A 89 38.03 -19.90 -7.41
N LEU A 90 38.53 -19.96 -6.18
CA LEU A 90 37.75 -19.60 -5.00
C LEU A 90 37.37 -18.11 -5.03
N HIS A 91 38.32 -17.23 -5.37
CA HIS A 91 38.05 -15.79 -5.53
C HIS A 91 37.06 -15.50 -6.66
N GLU A 92 37.20 -16.17 -7.80
CA GLU A 92 36.26 -16.05 -8.93
C GLU A 92 34.85 -16.52 -8.54
N THR A 93 34.75 -17.68 -7.86
CA THR A 93 33.48 -18.23 -7.37
C THR A 93 32.82 -17.28 -6.38
N GLN A 94 33.60 -16.66 -5.48
CA GLN A 94 33.08 -15.69 -4.52
C GLN A 94 32.56 -14.41 -5.21
N ALA A 95 33.26 -13.90 -6.23
CA ALA A 95 32.81 -12.74 -6.99
C ALA A 95 31.48 -13.00 -7.72
N ILE A 96 31.32 -14.20 -8.30
CA ILE A 96 30.06 -14.61 -8.96
C ILE A 96 28.93 -14.78 -7.94
N LEU A 97 29.25 -15.27 -6.73
CA LEU A 97 28.28 -15.46 -5.65
C LEU A 97 27.77 -14.11 -5.11
N ASP A 98 28.65 -13.12 -5.00
CA ASP A 98 28.28 -11.75 -4.62
C ASP A 98 27.35 -11.11 -5.67
N ASP A 99 27.66 -11.28 -6.97
CA ASP A 99 26.84 -10.78 -8.08
C ASP A 99 25.44 -11.43 -8.09
N ILE A 100 25.36 -12.75 -7.90
CA ILE A 100 24.06 -13.46 -7.80
C ILE A 100 23.27 -13.03 -6.57
N THR A 101 23.95 -12.70 -5.47
CA THR A 101 23.28 -12.20 -4.26
C THR A 101 22.62 -10.84 -4.50
N ILE A 102 23.30 -9.95 -5.23
CA ILE A 102 22.73 -8.67 -5.68
C ILE A 102 21.54 -8.93 -6.62
N GLY A 103 21.71 -9.81 -7.61
CA GLY A 103 20.65 -10.17 -8.55
C GLY A 103 19.41 -10.79 -7.88
N LEU A 104 19.60 -11.62 -6.84
CA LEU A 104 18.50 -12.17 -6.03
C LEU A 104 17.77 -11.08 -5.25
N ALA A 105 18.50 -10.12 -4.67
CA ALA A 105 17.90 -9.00 -3.94
C ALA A 105 17.09 -8.09 -4.86
N GLU A 106 17.60 -7.80 -6.06
CA GLU A 106 16.90 -7.01 -7.08
C GLU A 106 15.68 -7.73 -7.64
N SER A 107 15.81 -9.02 -7.97
CA SER A 107 14.71 -9.87 -8.42
C SER A 107 13.60 -9.94 -7.37
N ASN A 108 13.95 -10.14 -6.10
CA ASN A 108 12.98 -10.20 -5.00
C ASN A 108 12.28 -8.85 -4.79
N LYS A 109 13.02 -7.72 -4.87
CA LYS A 109 12.44 -6.38 -4.80
C LYS A 109 11.48 -6.10 -5.97
N SER A 110 11.81 -6.58 -7.17
CA SER A 110 10.96 -6.47 -8.35
C SER A 110 9.69 -7.31 -8.20
N LEU A 111 9.81 -8.56 -7.72
CA LEU A 111 8.66 -9.42 -7.44
C LEU A 111 7.75 -8.83 -6.36
N CYS A 112 8.30 -8.38 -5.22
CA CYS A 112 7.53 -7.72 -4.17
C CYS A 112 6.80 -6.49 -4.70
N ARG A 113 7.46 -5.64 -5.50
CA ARG A 113 6.80 -4.50 -6.14
C ARG A 113 5.69 -4.91 -7.07
N ASN A 114 5.87 -5.95 -7.89
CA ASN A 114 4.83 -6.43 -8.81
C ASN A 114 3.64 -7.06 -8.07
N LEU A 115 3.87 -7.66 -6.89
CA LEU A 115 2.83 -8.19 -6.01
C LEU A 115 2.14 -7.10 -5.17
N GLU A 116 2.87 -6.07 -4.73
CA GLU A 116 2.34 -4.92 -3.98
C GLU A 116 1.58 -3.96 -4.89
N ALA A 117 2.10 -3.73 -6.10
CA ALA A 117 1.51 -2.85 -7.09
C ALA A 117 0.27 -3.46 -7.75
N ASN A 118 -0.24 -4.60 -7.26
CA ASN A 118 -1.39 -5.33 -7.78
C ASN A 118 -2.64 -4.45 -7.73
N PRO A 119 -2.90 -3.65 -8.79
CA PRO A 119 -4.04 -2.78 -8.78
C PRO A 119 -5.23 -3.72 -8.95
N ASP A 120 -6.31 -3.52 -8.20
CA ASP A 120 -7.57 -4.16 -8.57
C ASP A 120 -8.08 -3.49 -9.85
N ILE A 121 -7.43 -3.81 -10.97
CA ILE A 121 -7.73 -3.31 -12.31
C ILE A 121 -9.19 -3.60 -12.63
N PRO A 122 -9.73 -4.81 -12.37
CA PRO A 122 -11.17 -5.05 -12.48
C PRO A 122 -12.02 -4.04 -11.69
N ALA A 123 -11.73 -3.81 -10.41
CA ALA A 123 -12.49 -2.85 -9.61
C ALA A 123 -12.30 -1.42 -10.09
N ASN A 124 -11.11 -1.02 -10.52
CA ASN A 124 -10.83 0.30 -11.06
C ASN A 124 -11.58 0.56 -12.37
N LEU A 125 -11.64 -0.44 -13.25
CA LEU A 125 -12.41 -0.36 -14.50
C LEU A 125 -13.91 -0.27 -14.20
N ILE A 126 -14.43 -1.08 -13.27
CA ILE A 126 -15.83 -0.99 -12.82
C ILE A 126 -16.11 0.39 -12.21
N LYS A 127 -15.19 0.91 -11.39
CA LYS A 127 -15.31 2.24 -10.77
C LYS A 127 -15.33 3.34 -11.82
N MET A 128 -14.43 3.26 -12.81
CA MET A 128 -14.38 4.20 -13.93
C MET A 128 -15.68 4.21 -14.72
N GLU A 129 -16.28 3.05 -14.99
CA GLU A 129 -17.57 2.97 -15.69
C GLU A 129 -18.68 3.63 -14.87
N LYS A 130 -18.76 3.31 -13.58
CA LYS A 130 -19.74 3.93 -12.67
C LYS A 130 -19.56 5.45 -12.58
N GLU A 131 -18.33 5.93 -12.51
CA GLU A 131 -18.03 7.37 -12.51
C GLU A 131 -18.47 8.04 -13.82
N ARG A 132 -18.29 7.35 -14.95
CA ARG A 132 -18.72 7.85 -16.27
C ARG A 132 -20.25 7.92 -16.36
N GLU A 133 -20.96 6.90 -15.90
CA GLU A 133 -22.42 6.88 -15.82
C GLU A 133 -22.95 8.00 -14.90
N LEU A 134 -22.31 8.18 -13.74
CA LEU A 134 -22.66 9.24 -12.79
C LEU A 134 -22.46 10.64 -13.40
N ALA A 135 -21.31 10.87 -14.05
CA ALA A 135 -21.02 12.12 -14.74
C ALA A 135 -22.04 12.40 -15.85
N HIS A 136 -22.37 11.40 -16.66
CA HIS A 136 -23.41 11.50 -17.68
C HIS A 136 -24.77 11.88 -17.07
N SER A 137 -25.19 11.20 -16.00
CA SER A 137 -26.42 11.53 -15.28
C SER A 137 -26.42 12.96 -14.76
N TRP A 138 -25.34 13.42 -14.14
CA TRP A 138 -25.27 14.78 -13.57
C TRP A 138 -25.30 15.87 -14.65
N ILE A 139 -24.61 15.65 -15.77
CA ILE A 139 -24.63 16.56 -16.91
C ILE A 139 -26.02 16.59 -17.54
N ASN A 140 -26.69 15.44 -17.64
CA ASN A 140 -28.05 15.35 -18.18
C ASN A 140 -29.06 16.06 -17.28
N ASP A 141 -28.96 15.86 -15.96
CA ASP A 141 -29.81 16.56 -14.98
C ASP A 141 -29.60 18.07 -15.06
N LEU A 142 -28.33 18.53 -15.14
CA LEU A 142 -28.01 19.94 -15.33
C LEU A 142 -28.59 20.47 -16.65
N TYR A 143 -28.50 19.71 -17.73
CA TYR A 143 -29.05 20.11 -19.03
C TYR A 143 -30.57 20.31 -18.96
N ILE A 144 -31.29 19.42 -18.26
CA ILE A 144 -32.73 19.54 -18.02
C ILE A 144 -33.03 20.75 -17.13
N GLU A 145 -32.31 20.91 -16.02
CA GLU A 145 -32.48 22.04 -15.10
C GLU A 145 -32.29 23.40 -15.81
N LEU A 146 -31.22 23.53 -16.61
CA LEU A 146 -30.96 24.74 -17.39
C LEU A 146 -32.01 24.99 -18.48
N LYS A 147 -32.67 23.94 -18.98
CA LYS A 147 -33.75 24.07 -19.97
C LYS A 147 -35.03 24.59 -19.33
N ASP A 148 -35.35 24.12 -18.13
CA ASP A 148 -36.66 24.32 -17.52
C ASP A 148 -36.69 25.52 -16.55
N SER A 149 -35.61 25.75 -15.79
CA SER A 149 -35.56 26.77 -14.73
C SER A 149 -34.42 27.79 -14.87
N PHE A 150 -33.48 27.57 -15.79
CA PHE A 150 -32.25 28.38 -15.93
C PHE A 150 -31.39 28.40 -14.64
N THR A 151 -31.47 27.32 -13.85
CA THR A 151 -30.70 27.16 -12.61
C THR A 151 -29.74 25.98 -12.70
N PHE A 152 -28.79 25.92 -11.77
CA PHE A 152 -27.87 24.78 -11.59
C PHE A 152 -27.75 24.36 -10.11
N LEU A 153 -28.83 24.56 -9.35
CA LEU A 153 -28.87 24.38 -7.91
C LEU A 153 -28.65 22.92 -7.52
N ASP A 154 -29.20 21.97 -8.28
CA ASP A 154 -29.06 20.55 -7.99
C ASP A 154 -27.61 20.08 -8.16
N LEU A 155 -26.95 20.52 -9.25
CA LEU A 155 -25.54 20.24 -9.45
C LEU A 155 -24.68 20.83 -8.32
N ARG A 156 -24.98 22.07 -7.90
CA ARG A 156 -24.28 22.71 -6.79
C ARG A 156 -24.42 21.90 -5.50
N HIS A 157 -25.63 21.44 -5.17
CA HIS A 157 -25.87 20.61 -3.99
C HIS A 157 -25.13 19.26 -4.06
N LYS A 158 -25.14 18.61 -5.22
CA LYS A 158 -24.39 17.36 -5.45
C LYS A 158 -22.89 17.56 -5.23
N VAL A 159 -22.30 18.61 -5.83
CA VAL A 159 -20.87 18.95 -5.67
C VAL A 159 -20.52 19.28 -4.21
N ASP A 160 -21.35 20.07 -3.52
CA ASP A 160 -21.12 20.41 -2.11
C ASP A 160 -21.18 19.17 -1.21
N THR A 161 -22.05 18.21 -1.54
CA THR A 161 -22.18 16.94 -0.81
C THR A 161 -20.94 16.07 -1.00
N GLU A 162 -20.48 15.89 -2.23
CA GLU A 162 -19.24 15.14 -2.54
C GLU A 162 -18.02 15.80 -1.91
N LYS A 163 -17.93 17.13 -1.94
CA LYS A 163 -16.82 17.86 -1.30
C LYS A 163 -16.78 17.63 0.21
N LYS A 164 -17.93 17.60 0.88
CA LYS A 164 -18.00 17.25 2.31
C LYS A 164 -17.58 15.81 2.56
N ALA A 165 -18.03 14.87 1.73
CA ALA A 165 -17.64 13.47 1.83
C ALA A 165 -16.12 13.28 1.64
N LEU A 166 -15.52 13.96 0.66
CA LEU A 166 -14.08 13.93 0.41
C LEU A 166 -13.27 14.50 1.57
N ASN A 167 -13.72 15.62 2.15
CA ASN A 167 -13.07 16.21 3.32
C ASN A 167 -13.11 15.24 4.50
N TYR A 168 -14.26 14.63 4.77
CA TYR A 168 -14.41 13.63 5.82
C TYR A 168 -13.47 12.42 5.61
N LEU A 169 -13.41 11.89 4.39
CA LEU A 169 -12.52 10.77 4.06
C LEU A 169 -11.04 11.15 4.27
N THR A 170 -10.66 12.37 3.90
CA THR A 170 -9.30 12.89 4.09
C THR A 170 -8.95 12.99 5.57
N GLU A 171 -9.86 13.47 6.41
CA GLU A 171 -9.69 13.52 7.86
C GLU A 171 -9.55 12.13 8.49
N VAL A 172 -10.39 11.17 8.06
CA VAL A 172 -10.30 9.78 8.53
C VAL A 172 -8.97 9.16 8.16
N ARG A 173 -8.50 9.34 6.92
CA ARG A 173 -7.20 8.83 6.47
C ARG A 173 -6.04 9.41 7.28
N ALA A 174 -6.06 10.72 7.55
CA ALA A 174 -5.04 11.36 8.37
C ALA A 174 -5.03 10.80 9.79
N ARG A 175 -6.22 10.53 10.36
CA ARG A 175 -6.35 9.91 11.68
C ARG A 175 -5.84 8.46 11.70
N GLU A 176 -6.18 7.66 10.70
CA GLU A 176 -5.67 6.28 10.57
C GLU A 176 -4.14 6.26 10.50
N GLN A 177 -3.53 7.15 9.70
CA GLN A 177 -2.08 7.24 9.61
C GLN A 177 -1.44 7.62 10.96
N ALA A 178 -2.01 8.59 11.67
CA ALA A 178 -1.54 8.99 12.99
C ALA A 178 -1.62 7.82 13.99
N VAL A 179 -2.77 7.14 14.04
CA VAL A 179 -2.97 5.96 14.91
C VAL A 179 -2.01 4.83 14.55
N SER A 180 -1.77 4.58 13.26
CA SER A 180 -0.85 3.52 12.83
C SER A 180 0.60 3.82 13.25
N ILE A 181 1.02 5.09 13.23
CA ILE A 181 2.32 5.51 13.74
C ILE A 181 2.38 5.34 15.27
N ASP A 182 1.32 5.73 15.97
CA ASP A 182 1.25 5.58 17.43
C ASP A 182 1.29 4.12 17.87
N VAL A 183 0.62 3.21 17.15
CA VAL A 183 0.68 1.76 17.41
C VAL A 183 2.12 1.25 17.28
N LEU A 184 2.82 1.59 16.20
CA LEU A 184 4.22 1.19 16.01
C LEU A 184 5.13 1.71 17.12
N ARG A 185 4.91 2.97 17.56
CA ARG A 185 5.65 3.55 18.68
C ARG A 185 5.40 2.80 19.98
N LEU A 186 4.14 2.48 20.28
CA LEU A 186 3.76 1.76 21.50
C LEU A 186 4.28 0.32 21.48
N GLU A 187 4.29 -0.36 20.33
CA GLU A 187 4.88 -1.68 20.19
C GLU A 187 6.40 -1.68 20.48
N ASP A 188 7.11 -0.64 20.05
CA ASP A 188 8.54 -0.47 20.33
C ASP A 188 8.82 -0.10 21.79
N GLU A 189 8.00 0.77 22.39
CA GLU A 189 8.06 1.10 23.84
C GLU A 189 7.80 -0.15 24.68
N LEU A 190 6.75 -0.92 24.37
CA LEU A 190 6.41 -2.15 25.06
C LEU A 190 7.54 -3.19 24.97
N LYS A 191 8.16 -3.32 23.79
CA LYS A 191 9.29 -4.23 23.60
C LYS A 191 10.48 -3.82 24.48
N ARG A 192 10.82 -2.52 24.53
CA ARG A 192 11.88 -2.00 25.40
C ARG A 192 11.59 -2.27 26.86
N GLU A 193 10.35 -2.06 27.30
CA GLU A 193 9.96 -2.28 28.70
C GLU A 193 10.06 -3.76 29.09
N TYR A 194 9.70 -4.70 28.20
CA TYR A 194 9.95 -6.13 28.43
C TYR A 194 11.43 -6.48 28.52
N GLU A 195 12.27 -5.88 27.68
CA GLU A 195 13.73 -6.07 27.73
C GLU A 195 14.32 -5.52 29.03
N GLU A 196 13.86 -4.35 29.49
CA GLU A 196 14.26 -3.73 30.76
C GLU A 196 13.81 -4.59 31.96
N GLU A 197 12.56 -5.05 31.99
CA GLU A 197 12.04 -5.94 33.03
C GLU A 197 12.82 -7.27 33.10
N GLU A 198 13.22 -7.83 31.95
CA GLU A 198 14.03 -9.05 31.92
C GLU A 198 15.44 -8.82 32.52
N VAL A 199 16.04 -7.65 32.25
CA VAL A 199 17.33 -7.26 32.82
C VAL A 199 17.20 -7.05 34.33
N GLU A 200 16.24 -6.26 34.79
CA GLU A 200 16.00 -6.03 36.23
C GLU A 200 15.70 -7.34 36.97
N GLY A 201 14.91 -8.22 36.36
CA GLY A 201 14.61 -9.54 36.90
C GLY A 201 15.85 -10.43 37.07
N LYS A 202 16.82 -10.34 36.14
CA LYS A 202 18.11 -11.04 36.26
C LYS A 202 18.97 -10.45 37.38
N GLU A 203 19.04 -9.12 37.47
CA GLU A 203 19.81 -8.41 38.51
C GLU A 203 19.26 -8.70 39.92
N MET A 204 17.94 -8.58 40.11
CA MET A 204 17.29 -8.87 41.38
C MET A 204 17.49 -10.33 41.81
N ASN A 205 17.39 -11.29 40.87
CA ASN A 205 17.66 -12.70 41.18
C ASN A 205 19.12 -12.95 41.57
N ALA A 206 20.07 -12.27 40.93
CA ALA A 206 21.48 -12.34 41.29
C ALA A 206 21.72 -11.78 42.71
N GLU A 207 21.07 -10.67 43.06
CA GLU A 207 21.16 -10.08 44.39
C GLU A 207 20.54 -10.98 45.48
N ILE A 208 19.35 -11.56 45.22
CA ILE A 208 18.73 -12.56 46.11
C ILE A 208 19.67 -13.74 46.34
N ARG A 209 20.36 -14.22 45.29
CA ARG A 209 21.32 -15.32 45.40
C ARG A 209 22.49 -14.94 46.31
N LYS A 210 23.06 -13.76 46.11
CA LYS A 210 24.15 -13.23 46.93
C LYS A 210 23.74 -13.10 48.40
N LEU A 211 22.58 -12.51 48.67
CA LEU A 211 22.04 -12.38 50.03
C LEU A 211 21.77 -13.75 50.68
N LYS A 212 21.25 -14.73 49.94
CA LYS A 212 21.08 -16.11 50.43
C LYS A 212 22.42 -16.76 50.80
N GLU A 213 23.45 -16.56 49.98
CA GLU A 213 24.80 -17.05 50.28
C GLU A 213 25.39 -16.38 51.52
N GLU A 214 25.27 -15.06 51.67
CA GLU A 214 25.73 -14.32 52.84
C GLU A 214 24.99 -14.78 54.12
N LEU A 215 23.67 -14.97 54.04
CA LEU A 215 22.85 -15.45 55.16
C LEU A 215 23.21 -16.88 55.54
N SER A 216 23.48 -17.76 54.57
CA SER A 216 23.99 -19.11 54.84
C SER A 216 25.36 -19.09 55.51
N ARG A 217 26.27 -18.20 55.07
CA ARG A 217 27.59 -18.05 55.70
C ARG A 217 27.47 -17.54 57.13
N SER A 218 26.66 -16.51 57.36
CA SER A 218 26.41 -15.96 58.70
C SER A 218 25.77 -16.99 59.64
N ARG A 219 24.83 -17.80 59.15
CA ARG A 219 24.24 -18.91 59.90
C ARG A 219 25.29 -19.96 60.26
N ASN A 220 26.16 -20.32 59.32
CA ASN A 220 27.22 -21.30 59.57
C ASN A 220 28.24 -20.79 60.59
N VAL A 221 28.59 -19.49 60.55
CA VAL A 221 29.47 -18.86 61.56
C VAL A 221 28.80 -18.86 62.94
N ALA A 222 27.53 -18.46 63.03
CA ALA A 222 26.79 -18.46 64.30
C ALA A 222 26.60 -19.89 64.88
N ASN A 223 26.54 -20.92 64.04
CA ASN A 223 26.49 -22.33 64.47
C ASN A 223 27.86 -22.88 64.91
N ILE A 224 28.97 -22.21 64.60
CA ILE A 224 30.33 -22.60 65.03
C ILE A 224 30.70 -21.90 66.35
N GLU A 225 30.06 -20.78 66.68
CA GLU A 225 30.28 -20.00 67.91
C GLU A 225 29.38 -20.41 69.10
N LEU A 226 28.55 -21.45 68.95
CA LEU A 226 27.77 -22.12 70.02
C LEU A 226 28.35 -23.51 70.33
#